data_AF-A0A5J5EYS8-F1
#
_entry.id   AF-A0A5J5EYS8-F1
#
_cell.length_a   1.000
_cell.length_b   1.000
_cell.length_c   1.000
_cell.angle_alpha   90.00
_cell.angle_beta   90.00
_cell.angle_gamma   90.00
#
_symmetry.space_group_name_H-M   'P 1'
#
loop_
_entity.id
_entity.type
_entity.pdbx_description
1 polymer ?
#
loop_
_entity_poly.entity_id
_entity_poly.type
_entity_poly.pdbx_seq_one_letter_code
_entity_poly.pdbx_strand_id
1 'polypeptide(L)'
;MSTASLDAAAAARKERLSQLKSLKRKAPEPVPSTTEDAGTLPDAPSGDDSKDEKEKDISHLLSGRNYDVEDRAPKMGFASLPTEGQETLEARAAEIAKAAHEAERKDDEPVDLFSLQPKKPNWDLKRDVDRKLEMLKSRTDSAIARLVKARIEEEKKKRGEVDGEGKEVEGNIAKMVEQREKESDDLDGEVDDEE
;
A
#
# COMPACT_ATOMS: atom_id res chain seq x y z
N MET A 1 -10.15 -18.02 -15.14
CA MET A 1 -9.64 -17.89 -13.75
C MET A 1 -9.41 -19.28 -13.21
N SER A 2 -8.22 -19.56 -12.67
CA SER A 2 -7.79 -20.91 -12.33
C SER A 2 -8.45 -21.43 -11.05
N THR A 3 -9.18 -22.53 -11.15
CA THR A 3 -9.85 -23.23 -10.05
C THR A 3 -8.87 -23.79 -9.01
N ALA A 4 -7.62 -24.02 -9.41
CA ALA A 4 -6.55 -24.50 -8.52
C ALA A 4 -6.20 -23.50 -7.39
N SER A 5 -6.31 -22.19 -7.64
CA SER A 5 -6.05 -21.17 -6.61
C SER A 5 -7.14 -21.15 -5.53
N LEU A 6 -8.40 -21.33 -5.95
CA LEU A 6 -9.55 -21.37 -5.05
C LEU A 6 -9.54 -22.62 -4.17
N ASP A 7 -9.15 -23.77 -4.72
CA ASP A 7 -9.06 -25.03 -3.98
C ASP A 7 -7.94 -24.99 -2.92
N ALA A 8 -6.79 -24.37 -3.26
CA ALA A 8 -5.71 -24.13 -2.31
C ALA A 8 -6.15 -23.20 -1.15
N ALA A 9 -6.91 -22.15 -1.44
CA ALA A 9 -7.46 -21.25 -0.42
C ALA A 9 -8.48 -21.96 0.50
N ALA A 10 -9.31 -22.84 -0.07
CA ALA A 10 -10.27 -23.64 0.69
C ALA A 10 -9.57 -24.62 1.65
N ALA A 11 -8.49 -25.28 1.20
CA ALA A 11 -7.68 -26.16 2.03
C ALA A 11 -7.04 -25.42 3.21
N ALA A 12 -6.45 -24.23 2.96
CA ALA A 12 -5.86 -23.40 4.01
C ALA A 12 -6.89 -22.95 5.07
N ARG A 13 -8.11 -22.58 4.65
CA ARG A 13 -9.20 -22.22 5.58
C ARG A 13 -9.61 -23.41 6.44
N LYS A 14 -9.70 -24.61 5.86
CA LYS A 14 -10.06 -25.85 6.57
C LYS A 14 -9.03 -26.18 7.65
N GLU A 15 -7.74 -26.02 7.35
CA GLU A 15 -6.67 -26.24 8.32
C GLU A 15 -6.69 -25.20 9.45
N ARG A 16 -6.88 -23.92 9.13
CA ARG A 16 -7.01 -22.88 10.16
C ARG A 16 -8.19 -23.16 11.11
N LEU A 17 -9.33 -23.61 10.57
CA LEU A 17 -10.49 -23.95 11.39
C LEU A 17 -10.27 -25.20 12.25
N SER A 18 -9.50 -26.18 11.78
CA SER A 18 -9.19 -27.37 12.59
C SER A 18 -8.27 -27.01 13.77
N GLN A 19 -7.30 -26.13 13.55
CA GLN A 19 -6.44 -25.58 14.62
C GLN A 19 -7.24 -24.78 15.65
N LEU A 20 -8.20 -23.96 15.21
CA LEU A 20 -9.08 -23.22 16.13
C LEU A 20 -10.05 -24.14 16.89
N LYS A 21 -10.53 -25.23 16.27
CA LYS A 21 -11.38 -26.21 16.96
C LYS A 21 -10.61 -27.03 18.00
N SER A 22 -9.35 -27.36 17.77
CA SER A 22 -8.53 -28.05 18.78
C SER A 22 -8.21 -27.15 19.98
N LEU A 23 -7.99 -25.84 19.74
CA LEU A 23 -7.83 -24.83 20.80
C LEU A 23 -9.12 -24.63 21.62
N LYS A 24 -10.30 -24.57 20.98
CA LYS A 24 -11.56 -24.37 21.71
C LYS A 24 -11.93 -25.52 22.64
N ARG A 25 -11.61 -26.77 22.28
CA ARG A 25 -11.83 -27.93 23.18
C ARG A 25 -10.86 -28.00 24.37
N LYS A 26 -9.86 -27.12 24.44
CA LYS A 26 -8.88 -27.06 25.54
C LYS A 26 -9.27 -26.07 26.64
N ALA A 27 -10.30 -25.24 26.42
CA ALA A 27 -10.85 -24.36 27.45
C ALA A 27 -11.89 -25.13 28.29
N PRO A 28 -11.81 -25.11 29.64
CA PRO A 28 -12.82 -25.73 30.50
C PRO A 28 -14.12 -24.90 30.51
N GLU A 29 -15.26 -25.56 30.38
CA GLU A 29 -16.59 -24.93 30.35
C GLU A 29 -17.05 -24.41 31.71
N PRO A 30 -17.89 -23.35 31.72
CA PRO A 30 -18.90 -23.20 32.75
C PRO A 30 -20.34 -23.29 32.19
N VAL A 31 -21.08 -24.16 32.87
CA VAL A 31 -22.53 -24.43 33.01
C VAL A 31 -23.55 -23.35 32.57
N PRO A 32 -24.73 -23.75 32.05
CA PRO A 32 -25.87 -22.87 31.80
C PRO A 32 -26.83 -22.85 32.99
N SER A 33 -27.37 -21.67 33.35
CA SER A 33 -28.51 -21.57 34.27
C SER A 33 -29.52 -20.55 33.77
N THR A 34 -30.76 -21.01 33.79
CA THR A 34 -32.00 -20.44 33.32
C THR A 34 -32.69 -19.59 34.39
N THR A 35 -33.75 -18.90 33.96
CA THR A 35 -35.02 -18.58 34.66
C THR A 35 -35.08 -17.43 35.69
N GLU A 36 -36.03 -16.53 35.38
CA GLU A 36 -36.86 -15.64 36.20
C GLU A 36 -36.79 -15.70 37.74
N ASP A 37 -36.95 -14.55 38.41
CA ASP A 37 -38.18 -14.19 39.17
C ASP A 37 -37.93 -13.03 40.17
N ALA A 38 -39.05 -12.38 40.50
CA ALA A 38 -39.33 -11.22 41.33
C ALA A 38 -38.53 -10.96 42.63
N GLY A 39 -38.55 -9.68 43.03
CA GLY A 39 -39.01 -9.35 44.38
C GLY A 39 -38.17 -8.37 45.21
N THR A 40 -38.82 -7.23 45.52
CA THR A 40 -38.87 -6.64 46.88
C THR A 40 -37.81 -5.62 47.28
N LEU A 41 -38.23 -4.35 47.20
CA LEU A 41 -37.73 -3.22 47.98
C LEU A 41 -38.03 -3.40 49.48
N PRO A 42 -37.16 -2.95 50.39
CA PRO A 42 -37.56 -2.61 51.74
C PRO A 42 -37.65 -1.09 51.95
N ASP A 43 -38.73 -0.76 52.65
CA ASP A 43 -39.22 0.53 53.15
C ASP A 43 -38.25 1.20 54.13
N ALA A 44 -38.24 2.54 54.13
CA ALA A 44 -37.40 3.38 54.97
C ALA A 44 -38.19 3.97 56.16
N PRO A 45 -37.58 4.14 57.35
CA PRO A 45 -38.17 4.98 58.40
C PRO A 45 -37.46 6.33 58.59
N SER A 46 -38.27 7.39 58.50
CA SER A 46 -38.42 8.53 59.42
C SER A 46 -37.24 9.43 59.85
N GLY A 47 -37.51 10.74 59.86
CA GLY A 47 -36.89 11.77 60.72
C GLY A 47 -36.41 12.99 59.92
N ASP A 48 -37.24 14.02 59.71
CA ASP A 48 -37.45 15.21 60.55
C ASP A 48 -36.38 16.32 60.37
N ASP A 49 -36.90 17.54 60.24
CA ASP A 49 -36.34 18.74 59.63
C ASP A 49 -35.52 19.58 60.64
N SER A 50 -34.40 20.17 60.24
CA SER A 50 -33.80 21.34 60.93
C SER A 50 -32.74 22.05 60.05
N LYS A 51 -33.04 23.31 59.70
CA LYS A 51 -32.16 24.33 59.11
C LYS A 51 -31.06 24.78 60.10
N ASP A 52 -29.81 24.90 59.66
CA ASP A 52 -29.18 26.17 59.22
C ASP A 52 -27.64 26.06 59.03
N GLU A 53 -27.17 26.80 58.03
CA GLU A 53 -25.83 27.37 57.80
C GLU A 53 -24.56 26.50 57.81
N LYS A 54 -24.06 26.23 56.59
CA LYS A 54 -22.72 26.58 56.06
C LYS A 54 -22.75 26.23 54.58
N GLU A 55 -22.16 27.07 53.73
CA GLU A 55 -21.92 26.73 52.32
C GLU A 55 -21.06 25.46 52.28
N LYS A 56 -21.73 24.32 52.23
CA LYS A 56 -21.10 23.03 52.03
C LYS A 56 -20.68 23.06 50.56
N ASP A 57 -19.40 22.84 50.28
CA ASP A 57 -18.93 22.52 48.94
C ASP A 57 -19.64 21.23 48.48
N ILE A 58 -20.85 21.40 47.96
CA ILE A 58 -21.73 20.35 47.46
C ILE A 58 -21.23 19.79 46.13
N SER A 59 -20.12 20.30 45.60
CA SER A 59 -19.48 19.82 44.37
C SER A 59 -19.11 18.35 44.44
N HIS A 60 -18.73 17.85 45.63
CA HIS A 60 -18.47 16.42 45.83
C HIS A 60 -19.76 15.59 45.97
N LEU A 61 -20.85 16.19 46.48
CA LEU A 61 -22.15 15.54 46.71
C LEU A 61 -23.00 15.45 45.43
N LEU A 62 -22.85 16.41 44.51
CA LEU A 62 -23.39 16.36 43.16
C LEU A 62 -22.37 15.70 42.22
N SER A 63 -22.16 14.39 42.37
CA SER A 63 -21.38 13.67 41.37
C SER A 63 -22.20 13.64 40.07
N GLY A 64 -21.83 14.48 39.10
CA GLY A 64 -22.42 14.57 37.75
C GLY A 64 -22.18 13.32 36.91
N ARG A 65 -22.52 12.14 37.44
CA ARG A 65 -22.23 10.82 36.86
C ARG A 65 -22.95 10.57 35.52
N ASN A 66 -23.73 11.54 35.02
CA ASN A 66 -24.30 11.54 33.67
C ASN A 66 -24.65 12.96 33.16
N TYR A 67 -24.08 14.02 33.73
CA TYR A 67 -24.39 15.41 33.37
C TYR A 67 -23.10 16.21 33.28
N ASP A 68 -22.91 16.91 32.17
CA ASP A 68 -21.79 17.82 32.00
C ASP A 68 -22.17 19.21 32.49
N VAL A 69 -21.37 19.77 33.40
CA VAL A 69 -21.66 21.06 34.04
C VAL A 69 -21.36 22.21 33.09
N GLU A 70 -20.40 22.04 32.17
CA GLU A 70 -20.04 23.08 31.19
C GLU A 70 -21.12 23.19 30.11
N ASP A 71 -21.51 22.05 29.52
CA ASP A 71 -22.52 21.99 28.47
C ASP A 71 -23.96 22.03 28.98
N ARG A 72 -24.16 21.94 30.30
CA ARG A 72 -25.46 21.86 30.98
C ARG A 72 -26.40 20.82 30.35
N ALA A 73 -25.84 19.73 29.84
CA ALA A 73 -26.54 18.70 29.09
C ALA A 73 -26.24 17.30 29.63
N PRO A 74 -27.12 16.30 29.36
CA PRO A 74 -26.81 14.91 29.64
C PRO A 74 -25.52 14.49 28.94
N LYS A 75 -24.66 13.76 29.64
CA LYS A 75 -23.39 13.27 29.11
C LYS A 75 -23.66 12.18 28.08
N MET A 76 -23.64 12.55 26.80
CA MET A 76 -23.89 11.63 25.70
C MET A 76 -22.63 10.81 25.42
N GLY A 77 -22.57 9.61 26.01
CA GLY A 77 -21.57 8.59 25.67
C GLY A 77 -20.12 9.04 25.88
N PHE A 78 -19.27 8.69 24.92
CA PHE A 78 -17.85 9.04 24.91
C PHE A 78 -17.63 10.28 24.04
N ALA A 79 -16.92 11.29 24.57
CA ALA A 79 -16.59 12.51 23.84
C ALA A 79 -15.66 12.28 22.63
N SER A 80 -14.88 11.19 22.69
CA SER A 80 -14.07 10.66 21.59
C SER A 80 -14.57 9.26 21.25
N LEU A 81 -14.72 8.94 19.97
CA LEU A 81 -15.04 7.57 19.56
C LEU A 81 -13.94 6.62 20.07
N PRO A 82 -14.26 5.48 20.69
CA PRO A 82 -13.25 4.50 21.10
C PRO A 82 -12.35 3.98 19.95
N THR A 83 -12.78 4.21 18.72
CA THR A 83 -12.13 3.83 17.48
C THR A 83 -11.24 4.95 16.90
N GLU A 84 -11.31 6.17 17.43
CA GLU A 84 -10.48 7.29 16.97
C GLU A 84 -8.98 6.99 17.20
N GLY A 85 -8.22 6.97 16.11
CA GLY A 85 -6.78 6.72 16.12
C GLY A 85 -6.36 5.26 15.93
N GLN A 86 -7.31 4.32 15.79
CA GLN A 86 -7.01 2.93 15.45
C GLN A 86 -7.34 2.64 13.99
N GLU A 87 -6.40 2.04 13.25
CA GLU A 87 -6.66 1.54 11.90
C GLU A 87 -7.61 0.34 11.97
N THR A 88 -8.88 0.56 11.63
CA THR A 88 -9.88 -0.52 11.61
C THR A 88 -9.89 -1.25 10.28
N LEU A 89 -10.31 -2.52 10.33
CA LEU A 89 -10.54 -3.31 9.12
C LEU A 89 -11.62 -2.69 8.22
N GLU A 90 -12.59 -1.99 8.80
CA GLU A 90 -13.64 -1.28 8.07
C GLU A 90 -13.08 -0.11 7.27
N ALA A 91 -12.16 0.69 7.84
CA ALA A 91 -11.50 1.78 7.13
C ALA A 91 -10.68 1.27 5.95
N ARG A 92 -9.87 0.21 6.16
CA ARG A 92 -9.08 -0.41 5.10
C ARG A 92 -9.94 -1.05 4.01
N ALA A 93 -11.06 -1.68 4.38
CA ALA A 93 -12.01 -2.23 3.42
C ALA A 93 -12.67 -1.12 2.57
N ALA A 94 -13.00 0.01 3.19
CA ALA A 94 -13.55 1.17 2.49
C ALA A 94 -12.54 1.79 1.50
N GLU A 95 -11.26 1.84 1.84
CA GLU A 95 -10.20 2.27 0.91
C GLU A 95 -10.07 1.35 -0.30
N ILE A 96 -10.07 0.03 -0.07
CA ILE A 96 -10.02 -0.96 -1.16
C ILE A 96 -11.25 -0.85 -2.06
N ALA A 97 -12.44 -0.69 -1.47
CA ALA A 97 -13.67 -0.49 -2.23
C ALA A 97 -13.63 0.79 -3.08
N LYS A 98 -13.10 1.89 -2.54
CA LYS A 98 -12.90 3.14 -3.29
C LYS A 98 -11.92 2.96 -4.44
N ALA A 99 -10.79 2.28 -4.21
CA ALA A 99 -9.79 2.02 -5.23
C ALA A 99 -10.33 1.12 -6.36
N ALA A 100 -11.12 0.10 -6.01
CA ALA A 100 -11.79 -0.76 -6.98
C ALA A 100 -12.81 0.02 -7.83
N HIS A 101 -13.62 0.85 -7.19
CA HIS A 101 -14.61 1.69 -7.88
C HIS A 101 -13.93 2.75 -8.77
N GLU A 102 -12.76 3.27 -8.41
CA GLU A 102 -12.01 4.20 -9.27
C GLU A 102 -11.37 3.51 -10.48
N ALA A 103 -10.87 2.28 -10.30
CA ALA A 103 -10.37 1.47 -11.42
C ALA A 103 -11.49 1.13 -12.41
N GLU A 104 -12.64 0.69 -11.92
CA GLU A 104 -13.81 0.39 -12.75
C GLU A 104 -14.29 1.63 -13.52
N ARG A 105 -14.28 2.83 -12.90
CA ARG A 105 -14.62 4.08 -13.59
C ARG A 105 -13.65 4.47 -14.71
N LYS A 106 -12.38 4.06 -14.63
CA LYS A 106 -11.38 4.31 -15.70
C LYS A 106 -11.56 3.34 -16.86
N ASP A 107 -11.98 2.11 -16.58
CA ASP A 107 -12.27 1.10 -17.60
C ASP A 107 -13.65 1.30 -18.26
N ASP A 108 -14.64 1.81 -17.50
CA ASP A 108 -15.99 2.16 -17.95
C ASP A 108 -16.07 3.56 -18.59
N GLU A 109 -14.96 4.31 -18.63
CA GLU A 109 -14.91 5.54 -19.42
C GLU A 109 -15.22 5.15 -20.87
N PRO A 110 -16.32 5.66 -21.45
CA PRO A 110 -16.80 5.18 -22.73
C PRO A 110 -15.72 5.46 -23.76
N VAL A 111 -15.08 4.39 -24.22
CA VAL A 111 -14.03 4.45 -25.23
C VAL A 111 -14.59 5.21 -26.42
N ASP A 112 -14.07 6.41 -26.66
CA ASP A 112 -14.57 7.29 -27.72
C ASP A 112 -14.36 6.60 -29.07
N LEU A 113 -15.45 6.13 -29.68
CA LEU A 113 -15.43 5.41 -30.95
C LEU A 113 -14.93 6.29 -32.11
N PHE A 114 -14.91 7.63 -31.95
CA PHE A 114 -14.34 8.54 -32.95
C PHE A 114 -12.83 8.71 -32.80
N SER A 115 -12.29 8.47 -31.60
CA SER A 115 -10.84 8.35 -31.38
C SER A 115 -10.28 7.03 -31.93
N LEU A 116 -11.10 5.98 -31.98
CA LEU A 116 -10.82 4.75 -32.73
C LEU A 116 -11.14 4.95 -34.22
N GLN A 117 -10.23 5.63 -34.92
CA GLN A 117 -10.24 5.69 -36.39
C GLN A 117 -10.39 4.27 -36.99
N PRO A 118 -11.05 4.11 -38.16
CA PRO A 118 -11.07 2.85 -38.87
C PRO A 118 -9.62 2.40 -39.11
N LYS A 119 -9.24 1.28 -38.51
CA LYS A 119 -7.89 0.75 -38.58
C LYS A 119 -7.51 0.43 -40.03
N LYS A 120 -6.26 0.72 -40.39
CA LYS A 120 -5.71 0.36 -41.71
C LYS A 120 -5.89 -1.14 -41.95
N PRO A 121 -6.28 -1.59 -43.16
CA PRO A 121 -6.54 -3.01 -43.46
C PRO A 121 -5.41 -3.96 -43.05
N ASN A 122 -4.14 -3.51 -43.14
CA ASN A 122 -2.95 -4.32 -42.83
C ASN A 122 -2.37 -4.05 -41.43
N TRP A 123 -3.09 -3.36 -40.53
CA TRP A 123 -2.58 -3.04 -39.19
C TRP A 123 -2.28 -4.30 -38.36
N ASP A 124 -3.04 -5.37 -38.62
CA ASP A 124 -2.87 -6.67 -37.99
C ASP A 124 -1.62 -7.39 -38.51
N LEU A 125 -1.33 -7.27 -39.81
CA LEU A 125 -0.08 -7.80 -40.39
C LEU A 125 1.14 -7.21 -39.69
N LYS A 126 1.15 -5.90 -39.42
CA LYS A 126 2.28 -5.27 -38.72
C LYS A 126 2.48 -5.89 -37.34
N ARG A 127 1.41 -6.03 -36.56
CA ARG A 127 1.47 -6.62 -35.22
C ARG A 127 1.91 -8.09 -35.25
N ASP A 128 1.38 -8.88 -36.17
CA ASP A 128 1.69 -10.30 -36.30
C ASP A 128 3.12 -10.53 -36.82
N VAL A 129 3.60 -9.65 -37.70
CA VAL A 129 4.99 -9.63 -38.16
C VAL A 129 5.92 -9.17 -37.04
N ASP A 130 5.58 -8.12 -36.30
CA ASP A 130 6.38 -7.61 -35.18
C ASP A 130 6.59 -8.69 -34.11
N ARG A 131 5.55 -9.47 -33.77
CA ARG A 131 5.66 -10.61 -32.84
C ARG A 131 6.65 -11.68 -33.32
N LYS A 132 6.67 -11.97 -34.62
CA LYS A 132 7.61 -12.93 -35.22
C LYS A 132 9.04 -12.35 -35.27
N LEU A 133 9.15 -11.06 -35.55
CA LEU A 133 10.42 -10.34 -35.58
C LEU A 133 11.03 -10.21 -34.19
N GLU A 134 10.26 -10.09 -33.12
CA GLU A 134 10.75 -10.03 -31.72
C GLU A 134 11.71 -11.20 -31.42
N MET A 135 11.31 -12.41 -31.79
CA MET A 135 12.10 -13.64 -31.61
C MET A 135 13.38 -13.65 -32.47
N LEU A 136 13.36 -12.95 -33.61
CA LEU A 136 14.49 -12.88 -34.53
C LEU A 136 15.45 -11.74 -34.15
N LYS A 137 14.93 -10.59 -33.70
CA LYS A 137 15.69 -9.40 -33.25
C LYS A 137 16.73 -9.79 -32.20
N SER A 138 16.33 -10.52 -31.15
CA SER A 138 17.28 -10.98 -30.11
C SER A 138 18.43 -11.82 -30.65
N ARG A 139 18.17 -12.68 -31.65
CA ARG A 139 19.19 -13.50 -32.32
C ARG A 139 20.07 -12.66 -33.24
N THR A 140 19.48 -11.71 -33.95
CA THR A 140 20.19 -10.76 -34.81
C THR A 140 21.12 -9.88 -33.98
N ASP A 141 20.65 -9.32 -32.86
CA ASP A 141 21.46 -8.51 -31.95
C ASP A 141 22.60 -9.32 -31.35
N SER A 142 22.34 -10.57 -30.96
CA SER A 142 23.38 -11.51 -30.51
C SER A 142 24.43 -11.81 -31.59
N ALA A 143 23.99 -11.95 -32.85
CA ALA A 143 24.89 -12.18 -33.98
C ALA A 143 25.72 -10.93 -34.31
N ILE A 144 25.10 -9.74 -34.27
CA ILE A 144 25.78 -8.45 -34.44
C ILE A 144 26.85 -8.28 -33.35
N ALA A 145 26.50 -8.54 -32.08
CA ALA A 145 27.45 -8.45 -30.97
C ALA A 145 28.66 -9.40 -31.16
N ARG A 146 28.42 -10.63 -31.65
CA ARG A 146 29.49 -11.58 -31.97
C ARG A 146 30.37 -11.10 -33.13
N LEU A 147 29.77 -10.56 -34.18
CA LEU A 147 30.51 -10.02 -35.34
C LEU A 147 31.36 -8.82 -34.94
N VAL A 148 30.81 -7.91 -34.13
CA VAL A 148 31.54 -6.74 -33.61
C VAL A 148 32.70 -7.20 -32.72
N LYS A 149 32.48 -8.17 -31.82
CA LYS A 149 33.54 -8.73 -30.97
C LYS A 149 34.66 -9.35 -31.79
N ALA A 150 34.34 -10.20 -32.76
CA ALA A 150 35.33 -10.83 -33.64
C ALA A 150 36.12 -9.79 -34.44
N ARG A 151 35.46 -8.73 -34.92
CA ARG A 151 36.10 -7.64 -35.66
C ARG A 151 37.07 -6.84 -34.77
N ILE A 152 36.67 -6.53 -33.53
CA ILE A 152 37.54 -5.87 -32.55
C ILE A 152 38.75 -6.75 -32.21
N GLU A 153 38.55 -8.05 -32.02
CA GLU A 153 39.65 -9.00 -31.76
C GLU A 153 40.61 -9.11 -32.95
N GLU A 154 40.10 -9.14 -34.18
CA GLU A 154 40.92 -9.15 -35.38
C GLU A 154 41.72 -7.84 -35.54
N GLU A 155 41.09 -6.68 -35.28
CA GLU A 155 41.76 -5.38 -35.29
C GLU A 155 42.83 -5.29 -34.18
N LYS A 156 42.56 -5.80 -32.98
CA LYS A 156 43.55 -5.92 -31.89
C LYS A 156 44.72 -6.82 -32.28
N LYS A 157 44.43 -8.00 -32.84
CA LYS A 157 45.47 -8.93 -33.30
C LYS A 157 46.32 -8.35 -34.43
N LYS A 158 45.71 -7.63 -35.37
CA LYS A 158 46.43 -6.90 -36.44
C LYS A 158 47.26 -5.74 -35.90
N ARG A 159 46.80 -5.06 -34.84
CA ARG A 159 47.57 -4.01 -34.16
C ARG A 159 48.73 -4.52 -33.32
N GLY A 160 48.90 -5.84 -33.20
CA GLY A 160 49.91 -6.44 -32.35
C GLY A 160 49.41 -6.55 -30.91
N GLU A 161 49.65 -7.72 -30.33
CA GLU A 161 49.31 -8.12 -28.97
C GLU A 161 49.85 -7.12 -27.92
N VAL A 162 49.05 -6.10 -27.59
CA VAL A 162 49.20 -5.36 -26.34
C VAL A 162 48.38 -6.11 -25.30
N ASP A 163 48.94 -7.21 -24.82
CA ASP A 163 48.53 -7.89 -23.59
C ASP A 163 48.74 -6.91 -22.44
N GLY A 164 47.69 -6.20 -22.04
CA GLY A 164 47.80 -5.26 -20.93
C GLY A 164 46.59 -4.43 -20.54
N GLU A 165 45.48 -4.36 -21.28
CA GLU A 165 44.48 -3.30 -21.00
C GLU A 165 43.03 -3.75 -21.15
N GLY A 166 42.53 -4.50 -20.17
CA GLY A 166 41.09 -4.59 -19.92
C GLY A 166 40.56 -3.45 -19.04
N LYS A 167 41.42 -2.88 -18.18
CA LYS A 167 41.07 -1.81 -17.22
C LYS A 167 41.38 -0.40 -17.71
N GLU A 168 42.41 -0.23 -18.55
CA GLU A 168 42.83 1.11 -18.98
C GLU A 168 41.90 1.69 -20.05
N VAL A 169 41.23 0.88 -20.88
CA VAL A 169 40.22 1.38 -21.83
C VAL A 169 38.97 1.92 -21.12
N GLU A 170 38.53 1.24 -20.05
CA GLU A 170 37.39 1.70 -19.23
C GLU A 170 37.78 2.95 -18.41
N GLY A 171 39.01 3.00 -17.90
CA GLY A 171 39.58 4.18 -17.25
C GLY A 171 39.79 5.38 -18.19
N ASN A 172 40.12 5.14 -19.46
CA ASN A 172 40.29 6.19 -20.47
C ASN A 172 38.95 6.78 -20.92
N ILE A 173 37.89 5.97 -21.03
CA ILE A 173 36.53 6.47 -21.32
C ILE A 173 35.99 7.28 -20.13
N ALA A 174 36.18 6.78 -18.90
CA ALA A 174 35.77 7.50 -17.70
C ALA A 174 36.51 8.85 -17.55
N LYS A 175 37.84 8.87 -17.76
CA LYS A 175 38.61 10.12 -17.78
C LYS A 175 38.19 11.09 -18.87
N MET A 176 37.81 10.60 -20.04
CA MET A 176 37.34 11.45 -21.15
C MET A 176 35.99 12.11 -20.83
N VAL A 177 35.08 11.39 -20.14
CA VAL A 177 33.79 11.94 -19.71
C VAL A 177 33.99 12.96 -18.59
N GLU A 178 34.85 12.66 -17.60
CA GLU A 178 35.18 13.58 -16.51
C GLU A 178 35.85 14.87 -17.02
N GLN A 179 36.73 14.77 -18.02
CA GLN A 179 37.36 15.94 -18.64
C GLN A 179 36.34 16.80 -19.41
N ARG A 180 35.36 16.18 -20.08
CA ARG A 180 34.28 16.91 -20.76
C ARG A 180 33.31 17.57 -19.78
N GLU A 181 32.98 16.91 -18.66
CA GLU A 181 32.13 17.51 -17.63
C GLU A 181 32.84 18.68 -16.96
N LYS A 182 34.14 18.57 -16.69
CA LYS A 182 34.93 19.68 -16.13
C LYS A 182 35.06 20.87 -17.09
N GLU A 183 35.30 20.62 -18.38
CA GLU A 183 35.35 21.67 -19.40
C GLU A 183 33.98 22.35 -19.60
N SER A 184 32.87 21.65 -19.31
CA SER A 184 31.52 22.24 -19.33
C SER A 184 31.25 23.10 -18.09
N ASP A 185 31.74 22.67 -16.91
CA ASP A 185 31.57 23.38 -15.64
C ASP A 185 32.42 24.67 -15.60
N ASP A 186 33.64 24.63 -16.17
CA ASP A 186 34.49 25.81 -16.34
C ASP A 186 33.88 26.82 -17.33
N LEU A 187 33.16 26.36 -18.36
CA LEU A 187 32.45 27.22 -19.32
C LEU A 187 31.18 27.88 -18.73
N ASP A 188 30.48 27.20 -17.84
CA ASP A 188 29.31 27.75 -17.14
C ASP A 188 29.71 28.68 -15.98
N GLY A 189 30.95 28.59 -15.48
CA GLY A 189 31.50 29.48 -14.43
C GLY A 189 32.10 30.80 -14.94
N GLU A 190 32.45 30.92 -16.22
CA GLU A 190 33.09 32.12 -16.79
C GLU A 190 32.08 33.16 -17.31
N VAL A 191 30.77 32.87 -17.23
CA VAL A 191 29.69 33.78 -17.66
C VAL A 191 29.24 34.74 -16.53
N ASP A 192 29.68 34.53 -15.28
CA ASP A 192 29.28 35.35 -14.13
C ASP A 192 30.31 36.45 -13.71
N ASP A 193 31.45 36.61 -14.40
CA ASP A 193 32.50 37.59 -14.07
C ASP A 193 32.69 38.74 -15.09
N GLU A 194 31.75 38.92 -16.03
CA GLU A 194 31.66 40.16 -16.83
C GLU A 194 30.48 41.03 -16.36
N GLU A 195 30.70 41.78 -15.27
CA GLU A 195 29.93 42.97 -14.88
C GLU A 195 30.64 44.26 -15.33
#